data_AF-A0A6G7PA11-F1
#
_entry.id   AF-A0A6G7PA11-F1
#
_cell.length_a   1.000
_cell.length_b   1.000
_cell.length_c   1.000
_cell.angle_alpha   90.00
_cell.angle_beta   90.00
_cell.angle_gamma   90.00
#
_symmetry.space_group_name_H-M   'P 1'
#
loop_
_entity.id
_entity.type
_entity.pdbx_description
1 polymer ?
#
loop_
_entity_poly.entity_id
_entity_poly.type
_entity_poly.pdbx_seq_one_letter_code
_entity_poly.pdbx_strand_id
1 'polypeptide(L)'
;MEPGTLVYDPQTRRVGAFQARLGPYALLRPVGGGREWEADPARIRPATQEERLAAGVRAVNERSTGRRLFRYVPYSIVQDPSAQPEYEAYCVSGDETECGAASGPFAHPADVEEWQRRHTQDTRHLRYRRTFADYAVLERQ
;
A
#
# COMPACT_ATOMS: atom_id res chain seq x y z
N MET A 1 -14.10 24.01 39.42
CA MET A 1 -13.28 23.48 38.32
C MET A 1 -13.00 24.60 37.36
N GLU A 2 -11.76 24.71 36.90
CA GLU A 2 -11.35 25.75 35.96
C GLU A 2 -11.53 25.26 34.52
N PRO A 3 -11.90 26.15 33.58
CA PRO A 3 -11.92 25.83 32.16
C PRO A 3 -10.58 25.20 31.70
N GLY A 4 -10.66 24.16 30.88
CA GLY A 4 -9.51 23.38 30.42
C GLY A 4 -9.20 22.13 31.28
N THR A 5 -9.78 22.00 32.48
CA THR A 5 -9.58 20.81 33.32
C THR A 5 -10.13 19.56 32.63
N LEU A 6 -9.29 18.51 32.50
CA LEU A 6 -9.74 17.21 31.97
C LEU A 6 -10.51 16.43 33.04
N VAL A 7 -11.79 16.21 32.77
CA VAL A 7 -12.73 15.50 33.63
C VAL A 7 -13.22 14.23 32.95
N TYR A 8 -13.44 13.20 33.75
CA TYR A 8 -14.11 11.98 33.34
C TYR A 8 -15.59 12.07 33.69
N ASP A 9 -16.43 11.78 32.70
CA ASP A 9 -17.87 11.66 32.85
C ASP A 9 -18.25 10.17 32.89
N PRO A 10 -18.67 9.64 34.05
CA PRO A 10 -19.06 8.24 34.19
C PRO A 10 -20.29 7.86 33.36
N GLN A 11 -21.18 8.81 33.03
CA GLN A 11 -22.42 8.50 32.28
C GLN A 11 -22.11 8.18 30.83
N THR A 12 -21.23 8.96 30.21
CA THR A 12 -20.80 8.74 28.82
C THR A 12 -19.55 7.87 28.70
N ARG A 13 -18.87 7.61 29.84
CA ARG A 13 -17.57 6.90 29.92
C ARG A 13 -16.50 7.55 29.05
N ARG A 14 -16.48 8.88 29.03
CA ARG A 14 -15.59 9.70 28.19
C ARG A 14 -14.86 10.74 29.03
N VAL A 15 -13.71 11.16 28.51
CA VAL A 15 -12.93 12.26 29.07
C VAL A 15 -13.11 13.50 28.18
N GLY A 16 -13.35 14.64 28.81
CA GLY A 16 -13.46 15.93 28.14
C GLY A 16 -12.83 17.06 28.93
N ALA A 17 -12.48 18.14 28.25
CA ALA A 17 -12.07 19.39 28.87
C ALA A 17 -13.32 20.17 29.29
N PHE A 18 -13.43 20.47 30.58
CA PHE A 18 -14.45 21.36 31.11
C PHE A 18 -14.34 22.74 30.45
N GLN A 19 -15.40 23.23 29.82
CA GLN A 19 -15.43 24.53 29.17
C GLN A 19 -16.04 25.58 30.10
N ALA A 20 -17.27 25.34 30.55
CA ALA A 20 -18.02 26.26 31.39
C ALA A 20 -19.16 25.52 32.10
N ARG A 21 -19.75 26.18 33.10
CA ARG A 21 -21.00 25.76 33.72
C ARG A 21 -22.15 26.53 33.07
N LEU A 22 -23.12 25.81 32.52
CA LEU A 22 -24.32 26.36 31.88
C LEU A 22 -25.54 25.92 32.68
N GLY A 23 -25.96 26.79 33.61
CA GLY A 23 -27.05 26.50 34.55
C GLY A 23 -26.75 25.23 35.39
N PRO A 24 -27.62 24.21 35.34
CA PRO A 24 -27.41 22.96 36.09
C PRO A 24 -26.36 22.03 35.44
N TYR A 25 -25.89 22.31 34.22
CA TYR A 25 -25.00 21.43 33.45
C TYR A 25 -23.57 21.95 33.37
N ALA A 26 -22.62 21.03 33.20
CA ALA A 26 -21.25 21.29 32.80
C ALA A 26 -21.09 21.02 31.29
N LEU A 27 -20.54 21.97 30.54
CA LEU A 27 -20.22 21.78 29.13
C LEU A 27 -18.81 21.21 28.99
N LEU A 28 -18.69 20.06 28.32
CA LEU A 28 -17.42 19.35 28.10
C LEU A 28 -17.10 19.26 26.61
N ARG A 29 -15.81 19.43 26.27
CA ARG A 29 -15.29 19.23 24.92
C ARG A 29 -14.44 17.96 24.84
N PRO A 30 -14.59 17.09 23.83
CA PRO A 30 -13.80 15.86 23.75
C PRO A 30 -12.30 16.14 23.55
N VAL A 31 -11.47 15.26 24.10
CA VAL A 31 -10.03 15.28 23.80
C VAL A 31 -9.83 15.05 22.30
N GLY A 32 -9.11 15.95 21.63
CA GLY A 32 -8.91 15.92 20.18
C GLY A 32 -9.96 16.63 19.32
N GLY A 33 -10.95 17.27 19.94
CA GLY A 33 -12.01 17.99 19.25
C GLY A 33 -13.26 17.15 18.97
N GLY A 34 -14.22 17.72 18.24
CA GLY A 34 -15.52 17.10 17.98
C GLY A 34 -16.65 17.69 18.82
N ARG A 35 -17.82 17.04 18.77
CA ARG A 35 -19.06 17.57 19.36
C ARG A 35 -18.98 17.62 20.89
N GLU A 36 -19.17 18.82 21.43
CA GLU A 36 -19.30 19.08 22.86
C GLU A 36 -20.55 18.39 23.43
N TRP A 37 -20.54 18.11 24.73
CA TRP A 37 -21.68 17.51 25.41
C TRP A 37 -21.89 18.10 26.80
N GLU A 38 -23.12 18.03 27.26
CA GLU A 38 -23.54 18.42 28.59
C GLU A 38 -23.39 17.24 29.55
N ALA A 39 -22.85 17.50 30.74
CA ALA A 39 -22.68 16.51 31.79
C ALA A 39 -23.19 17.05 33.14
N ASP A 40 -23.60 16.15 34.02
CA ASP A 40 -23.99 16.50 35.38
C ASP A 40 -22.74 16.90 36.21
N PRO A 41 -22.63 18.16 36.66
CA PRO A 41 -21.47 18.64 37.42
C PRO A 41 -21.27 17.90 38.75
N ALA A 42 -22.29 17.25 39.30
CA ALA A 42 -22.19 16.46 40.52
C ALA A 42 -21.59 15.06 40.29
N ARG A 43 -21.58 14.57 39.04
CA ARG A 43 -21.11 13.22 38.69
C ARG A 43 -19.74 13.21 38.03
N ILE A 44 -19.38 14.29 37.34
CA ILE A 44 -18.06 14.42 36.73
C ILE A 44 -16.98 14.53 37.80
N ARG A 45 -15.83 13.93 37.55
CA ARG A 45 -14.66 14.00 38.43
C ARG A 45 -13.40 14.32 37.63
N PRO A 46 -12.32 14.82 38.26
CA PRO A 46 -11.03 14.87 37.60
C PRO A 46 -10.69 13.51 36.99
N ALA A 47 -10.27 13.51 35.72
CA ALA A 47 -9.82 12.29 35.06
C ALA A 47 -8.55 11.78 35.78
N THR A 48 -8.31 10.48 35.78
CA THR A 48 -7.02 9.92 36.20
C THR A 48 -5.97 10.14 35.11
N GLN A 49 -4.69 9.93 35.43
CA GLN A 49 -3.63 10.03 34.42
C GLN A 49 -3.83 9.02 33.28
N GLU A 50 -4.25 7.80 33.62
CA GLU A 50 -4.57 6.75 32.64
C GLU A 50 -5.73 7.15 31.72
N GLU A 51 -6.82 7.68 32.28
CA GLU A 51 -7.97 8.14 31.51
C GLU A 51 -7.60 9.29 30.56
N ARG A 52 -6.74 10.21 31.00
CA ARG A 52 -6.21 11.29 30.15
C ARG A 52 -5.38 10.72 28.98
N LEU A 53 -4.48 9.79 29.25
CA LEU A 53 -3.65 9.15 28.24
C LEU A 53 -4.50 8.35 27.23
N ALA A 54 -5.44 7.54 27.73
CA ALA A 54 -6.34 6.75 26.89
C ALA A 54 -7.19 7.64 25.97
N ALA A 55 -7.70 8.76 26.48
CA ALA A 55 -8.44 9.73 25.68
C ALA A 55 -7.56 10.40 24.61
N GLY A 56 -6.30 10.73 24.93
CA GLY A 56 -5.33 11.25 23.97
C GLY A 56 -5.00 10.27 22.85
N VAL A 57 -4.72 9.01 23.20
CA VAL A 57 -4.46 7.93 22.24
C VAL A 57 -5.67 7.70 21.34
N ARG A 58 -6.87 7.63 21.93
CA ARG A 58 -8.12 7.47 21.17
C ARG A 58 -8.32 8.61 20.17
N ALA A 59 -8.08 9.85 20.59
CA ALA A 59 -8.19 11.02 19.72
C ALA A 59 -7.20 10.99 18.55
N VAL A 60 -5.96 10.55 18.78
CA VAL A 60 -4.96 10.37 17.72
C VAL A 60 -5.39 9.27 16.75
N ASN A 61 -5.85 8.13 17.28
CA ASN A 61 -6.32 7.02 16.48
C ASN A 61 -7.52 7.44 15.61
N GLU A 62 -8.53 8.10 16.18
CA GLU A 62 -9.71 8.56 15.44
C GLU A 62 -9.35 9.55 14.31
N ARG A 63 -8.32 10.40 14.48
CA ARG A 63 -7.80 11.26 13.41
C ARG A 63 -7.03 10.49 12.33
N SER A 64 -6.30 9.45 12.71
CA SER A 64 -5.48 8.65 11.80
C SER A 64 -6.30 7.64 11.00
N THR A 65 -7.31 7.03 11.62
CA THR A 65 -8.11 5.94 11.06
C THR A 65 -9.33 6.44 10.29
N GLY A 66 -9.16 7.41 9.38
CA GLY A 66 -10.16 7.58 8.31
C GLY A 66 -10.34 6.23 7.63
N ARG A 67 -11.39 5.48 7.97
CA ARG A 67 -11.49 4.02 7.81
C ARG A 67 -11.58 3.65 6.32
N ARG A 68 -10.43 3.64 5.64
CA ARG A 68 -10.27 3.11 4.29
C ARG A 68 -10.13 1.60 4.41
N LEU A 69 -11.23 0.89 4.19
CA LEU A 69 -11.18 -0.56 4.02
C LEU A 69 -10.59 -0.85 2.64
N PHE A 70 -9.32 -1.25 2.59
CA PHE A 70 -8.75 -1.83 1.37
C PHE A 70 -9.31 -3.24 1.21
N ARG A 71 -10.11 -3.47 0.17
CA ARG A 71 -10.59 -4.82 -0.19
C ARG A 71 -9.53 -5.48 -1.07
N TYR A 72 -8.90 -6.53 -0.57
CA TYR A 72 -8.08 -7.41 -1.39
C TYR A 72 -8.98 -8.12 -2.41
N VAL A 73 -8.62 -8.06 -3.69
CA VAL A 73 -9.27 -8.81 -4.76
C VAL A 73 -8.21 -9.74 -5.35
N PRO A 74 -8.40 -11.07 -5.27
CA PRO A 74 -7.45 -12.01 -5.83
C PRO A 74 -7.49 -11.96 -7.36
N TYR A 75 -6.30 -11.91 -7.96
CA TYR A 75 -6.09 -12.05 -9.39
C TYR A 75 -5.15 -13.22 -9.66
N SER A 76 -5.33 -13.86 -10.79
CA SER A 76 -4.39 -14.82 -11.39
C SER A 76 -3.74 -14.17 -12.61
N ILE A 77 -2.43 -14.31 -12.74
CA ILE A 77 -1.70 -13.90 -13.95
C ILE A 77 -1.69 -15.10 -14.90
N VAL A 78 -2.25 -14.92 -16.09
CA VAL A 78 -2.28 -15.97 -17.14
C VAL A 78 -1.74 -15.41 -18.45
N GLN A 79 -1.24 -16.26 -19.33
CA GLN A 79 -0.77 -15.85 -20.65
C GLN A 79 -1.96 -15.36 -21.48
N ASP A 80 -1.79 -14.25 -22.19
CA ASP A 80 -2.76 -13.67 -23.09
C ASP A 80 -2.92 -14.57 -24.34
N PRO A 81 -4.08 -15.22 -24.55
CA PRO A 81 -4.29 -16.09 -25.70
C PRO A 81 -4.41 -15.31 -27.02
N SER A 82 -4.58 -13.98 -26.96
CA SER A 82 -4.71 -13.12 -28.15
C SER A 82 -3.38 -12.64 -28.70
N ALA A 83 -2.28 -12.82 -27.96
CA ALA A 83 -0.96 -12.35 -28.35
C ALA A 83 0.04 -13.52 -28.44
N GLN A 84 0.83 -13.52 -29.51
CA GLN A 84 1.88 -14.53 -29.70
C GLN A 84 3.14 -14.13 -28.92
N PRO A 85 3.88 -15.09 -28.35
CA PRO A 85 5.18 -14.79 -27.75
C PRO A 85 6.22 -14.38 -28.78
N GLU A 86 7.22 -13.65 -28.32
CA GLU A 86 8.35 -13.19 -29.10
C GLU A 86 9.65 -13.82 -28.57
N TYR A 87 10.50 -14.25 -29.50
CA TYR A 87 11.77 -14.89 -29.23
C TYR A 87 12.89 -14.12 -29.93
N GLU A 88 13.97 -13.83 -29.22
CA GLU A 88 15.12 -13.13 -29.78
C GLU A 88 16.43 -13.72 -29.22
N ALA A 89 17.51 -13.61 -29.98
CA ALA A 89 18.85 -13.87 -29.50
C ALA A 89 19.84 -12.76 -29.85
N TYR A 90 20.82 -12.61 -28.97
CA TYR A 90 21.95 -11.70 -29.10
C TYR A 90 23.24 -12.51 -29.01
N CYS A 91 24.16 -12.30 -29.95
CA CYS A 91 25.50 -12.85 -29.86
C CYS A 91 26.31 -12.06 -28.84
N VAL A 92 26.74 -12.73 -27.77
CA VAL A 92 27.58 -12.17 -26.70
C VAL A 92 28.99 -12.77 -26.71
N SER A 93 29.37 -13.41 -27.83
CA SER A 93 30.75 -13.78 -28.09
C SER A 93 31.59 -12.55 -28.38
N GLY A 94 32.89 -12.65 -28.09
CA GLY A 94 33.83 -11.53 -28.08
C GLY A 94 34.69 -11.65 -26.83
N ASP A 95 35.96 -11.27 -26.93
CA ASP A 95 36.88 -11.27 -25.78
C ASP A 95 36.86 -9.90 -25.10
N GLU A 96 37.30 -8.85 -25.80
CA GLU A 96 37.27 -7.47 -25.30
C GLU A 96 36.00 -6.69 -25.70
N THR A 97 35.45 -6.95 -26.88
CA THR A 97 34.22 -6.32 -27.37
C THR A 97 33.24 -7.40 -27.80
N GLU A 98 32.02 -7.37 -27.26
CA GLU A 98 30.96 -8.28 -27.66
C GLU A 98 30.56 -8.03 -29.11
N CYS A 99 30.31 -9.10 -29.86
CA CYS A 99 29.86 -9.07 -31.25
C CYS A 99 28.56 -8.26 -31.38
N GLY A 100 27.62 -8.44 -30.46
CA GLY A 100 26.40 -7.65 -30.38
C GLY A 100 25.38 -7.92 -31.50
N ALA A 101 25.65 -8.86 -32.41
CA ALA A 101 24.71 -9.22 -33.47
C ALA A 101 23.38 -9.73 -32.87
N ALA A 102 22.26 -9.23 -33.38
CA ALA A 102 20.92 -9.60 -32.92
C ALA A 102 20.14 -10.33 -34.01
N SER A 103 19.31 -11.29 -33.60
CA SER A 103 18.40 -11.99 -34.50
C SER A 103 17.21 -11.13 -34.91
N GLY A 104 16.85 -10.14 -34.10
CA GLY A 104 15.51 -9.55 -34.11
C GLY A 104 14.47 -10.51 -33.52
N PRO A 105 13.24 -10.02 -33.30
CA PRO A 105 12.15 -10.83 -32.77
C PRO A 105 11.62 -11.82 -33.81
N PHE A 106 11.39 -13.05 -33.38
CA PHE A 106 10.73 -14.12 -34.13
C PHE A 106 9.54 -14.67 -33.35
N ALA A 107 8.54 -15.19 -34.07
CA ALA A 107 7.37 -15.81 -33.46
C ALA A 107 7.62 -17.24 -32.96
N HIS A 108 8.68 -17.91 -33.45
CA HIS A 108 9.00 -19.28 -33.09
C HIS A 108 10.47 -19.44 -32.67
N PRO A 109 10.77 -20.23 -31.61
CA PRO A 109 12.15 -20.42 -31.14
C PRO A 109 13.07 -21.08 -32.17
N ALA A 110 12.50 -21.86 -33.10
CA ALA A 110 13.26 -22.54 -34.16
C ALA A 110 13.95 -21.55 -35.12
N ASP A 111 13.32 -20.40 -35.38
CA ASP A 111 13.87 -19.37 -36.28
C ASP A 111 15.08 -18.69 -35.63
N VAL A 112 15.03 -18.46 -34.31
CA VAL A 112 16.17 -17.98 -33.52
C VAL A 112 17.32 -18.98 -33.56
N GLU A 113 17.04 -20.27 -33.44
CA GLU A 113 18.05 -21.32 -33.51
C GLU A 113 18.67 -21.45 -34.91
N GLU A 114 17.89 -21.25 -35.98
CA GLU A 114 18.43 -21.14 -37.33
C GLU A 114 19.37 -19.94 -37.47
N TRP A 115 18.97 -18.76 -36.99
CA TRP A 115 19.82 -17.58 -36.99
C TRP A 115 21.13 -17.83 -36.23
N GLN A 116 21.08 -18.44 -35.04
CA GLN A 116 22.27 -18.78 -34.25
C GLN A 116 23.20 -19.75 -35.00
N ARG A 117 22.64 -20.78 -35.64
CA ARG A 117 23.42 -21.73 -36.45
C ARG A 117 24.14 -21.04 -37.59
N ARG A 118 23.44 -20.18 -38.34
CA ARG A 118 24.02 -19.41 -39.45
C ARG A 118 25.12 -18.47 -38.96
N HIS A 119 24.83 -17.68 -37.92
CA HIS A 119 25.82 -16.77 -37.32
C HIS A 119 27.06 -17.51 -36.82
N THR A 120 26.88 -18.67 -36.17
CA THR A 120 27.99 -19.54 -35.72
C THR A 120 28.83 -20.03 -36.89
N GLN A 121 28.21 -20.42 -38.00
CA GLN A 121 28.94 -20.88 -39.18
C GLN A 121 29.83 -19.78 -39.75
N ASP A 122 29.30 -18.55 -39.80
CA ASP A 122 29.98 -17.39 -40.39
C ASP A 122 31.09 -16.82 -39.49
N THR A 123 30.87 -16.80 -38.17
CA THR A 123 31.74 -16.06 -37.23
C THR A 123 32.52 -16.96 -36.26
N ARG A 124 32.14 -18.24 -36.15
CA ARG A 124 32.60 -19.17 -35.09
C ARG A 124 32.25 -18.74 -33.67
N HIS A 125 31.36 -17.77 -33.51
CA HIS A 125 30.82 -17.40 -32.21
C HIS A 125 29.91 -18.48 -31.63
N LEU A 126 30.07 -18.77 -30.33
CA LEU A 126 29.40 -19.89 -29.66
C LEU A 126 28.60 -19.47 -28.41
N ARG A 127 28.59 -18.18 -28.07
CA ARG A 127 27.89 -17.65 -26.88
C ARG A 127 26.75 -16.73 -27.30
N TYR A 128 25.54 -17.05 -26.83
CA TYR A 128 24.32 -16.33 -27.15
C TYR A 128 23.48 -16.07 -25.90
N ARG A 129 22.92 -14.87 -25.78
CA ARG A 129 21.84 -14.55 -24.84
C ARG A 129 20.52 -14.69 -25.57
N ARG A 130 19.54 -15.39 -24.99
CA ARG A 130 18.18 -15.51 -25.53
C ARG A 130 17.20 -14.71 -24.68
N THR A 131 16.21 -14.14 -25.32
CA THR A 131 15.09 -13.43 -24.70
C THR A 131 13.80 -14.06 -25.18
N PHE A 132 12.88 -14.28 -24.24
CA PHE A 132 11.52 -14.73 -24.48
C PHE A 132 10.59 -13.73 -23.81
N ALA A 133 9.63 -13.21 -24.56
CA ALA A 133 8.61 -12.32 -24.05
C ALA A 133 7.24 -12.89 -24.41
N ASP A 134 6.41 -13.14 -23.41
CA ASP A 134 5.00 -13.40 -23.57
C ASP A 134 4.17 -12.22 -23.05
N TYR A 135 2.89 -12.23 -23.40
CA TYR A 135 1.93 -11.25 -22.94
C TYR A 135 1.05 -11.92 -21.88
N ALA A 136 0.70 -11.19 -20.83
CA ALA A 136 -0.09 -11.72 -19.72
C ALA A 136 -1.27 -10.82 -19.37
N VAL A 137 -2.39 -11.44 -18.99
CA VAL A 137 -3.59 -10.77 -18.49
C VAL A 137 -3.81 -11.12 -17.01
N LEU A 138 -4.40 -10.19 -16.26
CA LEU A 138 -4.82 -10.42 -14.87
C LEU A 138 -6.31 -10.79 -14.85
N GLU A 139 -6.60 -12.07 -14.59
CA GLU A 139 -7.96 -12.56 -14.44
C GLU A 139 -8.36 -12.55 -12.96
N ARG A 140 -9.58 -12.10 -12.66
CA ARG A 140 -10.10 -12.14 -11.29
C ARG A 140 -10.46 -13.58 -10.94
N GLN A 141 -10.04 -14.04 -9.76
CA GLN A 141 -10.49 -15.32 -9.20
C GLN A 141 -11.93 -15.23 -8.69
#